data_AF-A0A0D3B1I2-F1
#
_entry.id   AF-A0A0D3B1I2-F1
#
_cell.length_a   1.000
_cell.length_b   1.000
_cell.length_c   1.000
_cell.angle_alpha   90.00
_cell.angle_beta   90.00
_cell.angle_gamma   90.00
#
_symmetry.space_group_name_H-M   'P 1'
#
loop_
_entity.id
_entity.type
_entity.pdbx_description
1 polymer ?
#
loop_
_entity_poly.entity_id
_entity_poly.type
_entity_poly.pdbx_seq_one_letter_code
_entity_poly.pdbx_strand_id
1 'polypeptide(L)'
;MSLIPLLSTCLWFLLVSSFTCANEADVKCLRTIHSQVKDPNGYLTSWVFGNKTAGYICKFSGVTCWHDDENRVLSIKLGGYGLEGEFPQGIKNCTDLTALDLSRNNFSGVLPSDIASLVPTVTFLDLSYNQFSGEIPASLPNTTFLNTLMLQHNQFTGQLPPELASLRRLAAFSVADNQLTGPIPKFNEEHLKIGVDDFANNEGLCGQPMDACVEPDEDMIRFGKMGAAVGAVLFAPLVAYLRLVCHRW
;
A
#
# COMPACT_ATOMS: atom_id res chain seq x y z
N MET A 1 -7.40 -12.25 56.94
CA MET A 1 -6.60 -11.19 56.28
C MET A 1 -7.25 -10.95 54.92
N SER A 2 -7.79 -9.75 54.69
CA SER A 2 -8.56 -9.45 53.48
C SER A 2 -7.63 -9.31 52.26
N LEU A 3 -7.93 -10.04 51.18
CA LEU A 3 -7.20 -9.99 49.89
C LEU A 3 -7.58 -8.76 49.04
N ILE A 4 -8.64 -8.04 49.43
CA ILE A 4 -9.22 -6.91 48.70
C ILE A 4 -8.26 -5.71 48.55
N PRO A 5 -7.51 -5.24 49.58
CA PRO A 5 -6.59 -4.11 49.43
C PRO A 5 -5.38 -4.46 48.57
N LEU A 6 -4.92 -5.73 48.56
CA LEU A 6 -3.80 -6.20 47.72
C LEU A 6 -4.18 -6.25 46.24
N LEU A 7 -5.40 -6.68 45.92
CA LEU A 7 -5.93 -6.65 44.55
C LEU A 7 -6.12 -5.21 44.05
N SER A 8 -6.61 -4.31 44.90
CA SER A 8 -6.80 -2.90 44.55
C SER A 8 -5.49 -2.16 44.32
N THR A 9 -4.45 -2.40 45.12
CA THR A 9 -3.15 -1.75 44.94
C THR A 9 -2.40 -2.33 43.74
N CYS A 10 -2.43 -3.64 43.52
CA CYS A 10 -1.89 -4.24 42.29
C CYS A 10 -2.57 -3.68 41.04
N LEU A 11 -3.90 -3.54 41.03
CA LEU A 11 -4.62 -2.96 39.90
C LEU A 11 -4.22 -1.49 39.69
N TRP A 12 -4.04 -0.72 40.76
CA TRP A 12 -3.57 0.66 40.69
C TRP A 12 -2.13 0.78 40.16
N PHE A 13 -1.21 -0.08 40.61
CA PHE A 13 0.18 -0.13 40.12
C PHE A 13 0.26 -0.61 38.66
N LEU A 14 -0.59 -1.55 38.24
CA LEU A 14 -0.70 -1.99 36.86
C LEU A 14 -1.26 -0.90 35.94
N LEU A 15 -2.24 -0.13 36.43
CA LEU A 15 -2.76 1.05 35.72
C LEU A 15 -1.70 2.15 35.62
N VAL A 16 -1.05 2.52 36.72
CA VAL A 16 -0.03 3.59 36.70
C VAL A 16 1.17 3.21 35.81
N SER A 17 1.62 1.95 35.83
CA SER A 17 2.74 1.51 34.99
C SER A 17 2.39 1.44 33.49
N SER A 18 1.16 1.09 33.13
CA SER A 18 0.72 1.13 31.72
C SER A 18 0.63 2.56 31.19
N PHE A 19 0.16 3.52 31.99
CA PHE A 19 0.11 4.94 31.62
C PHE A 19 1.51 5.56 31.40
N THR A 20 2.50 5.21 32.23
CA THR A 20 3.87 5.74 32.07
C THR A 20 4.57 5.19 30.82
N CYS A 21 4.34 3.91 30.48
CA CYS A 21 4.94 3.28 29.30
C CYS A 21 4.31 3.77 27.99
N ALA A 22 3.00 3.97 27.95
CA ALA A 22 2.32 4.53 26.76
C ALA A 22 2.87 5.92 26.41
N ASN A 23 3.07 6.77 27.43
CA ASN A 23 3.67 8.09 27.26
C ASN A 23 5.11 8.06 26.72
N GLU A 24 5.85 6.96 26.88
CA GLU A 24 7.21 6.81 26.35
C GLU A 24 7.23 6.22 24.93
N ALA A 25 6.28 5.34 24.60
CA ALA A 25 6.19 4.66 23.31
C ALA A 25 5.95 5.65 22.15
N ASP A 26 4.96 6.53 22.27
CA ASP A 26 4.65 7.54 21.25
C ASP A 26 5.75 8.60 21.13
N VAL A 27 6.36 9.01 22.23
CA VAL A 27 7.54 9.90 22.21
C VAL A 27 8.68 9.23 21.46
N LYS A 28 8.94 7.94 21.70
CA LYS A 28 9.94 7.16 20.98
C LYS A 28 9.57 7.02 19.50
N CYS A 29 8.31 6.77 19.18
CA CYS A 29 7.80 6.72 17.82
C CYS A 29 8.18 7.98 17.03
N LEU A 30 7.74 9.15 17.51
CA LEU A 30 7.99 10.42 16.83
C LEU A 30 9.47 10.77 16.80
N ARG A 31 10.24 10.44 17.85
CA ARG A 31 11.69 10.66 17.87
C ARG A 31 12.40 9.83 16.81
N THR A 32 12.01 8.57 16.66
CA THR A 32 12.58 7.69 15.62
C THR A 32 12.19 8.17 14.23
N ILE A 33 10.94 8.55 14.01
CA ILE A 33 10.49 9.14 12.73
C ILE A 33 11.34 10.38 12.40
N HIS A 34 11.48 11.32 13.34
CA HIS A 34 12.28 12.53 13.15
C HIS A 34 13.74 12.26 12.82
N SER A 35 14.31 11.15 13.33
CA SER A 35 15.69 10.76 13.01
C SER A 35 15.85 10.10 11.62
N GLN A 36 14.77 9.59 11.04
CA GLN A 36 14.75 8.86 9.76
C GLN A 36 14.33 9.74 8.59
N VAL A 37 13.45 10.71 8.84
CA VAL A 37 12.92 11.62 7.82
C VAL A 37 13.87 12.81 7.65
N LYS A 38 14.23 13.11 6.41
CA LYS A 38 14.93 14.35 6.05
C LYS A 38 13.90 15.44 5.78
N ASP A 39 14.12 16.61 6.37
CA ASP A 39 13.21 17.75 6.28
C ASP A 39 13.95 18.99 5.73
N PRO A 40 14.12 19.08 4.40
CA PRO A 40 14.85 20.20 3.79
C PRO A 40 14.14 21.55 3.96
N ASN A 41 12.82 21.54 4.19
CA ASN A 41 11.98 22.75 4.28
C ASN A 41 11.71 23.19 5.72
N GLY A 42 12.16 22.44 6.72
CA GLY A 42 12.00 22.78 8.14
C GLY A 42 10.57 22.66 8.68
N TYR A 43 9.73 21.82 8.07
CA TYR A 43 8.35 21.60 8.54
C TYR A 43 8.28 20.93 9.92
N LEU A 44 9.22 20.03 10.22
CA LEU A 44 9.31 19.28 11.48
C LEU A 44 10.02 20.07 12.59
N THR A 45 10.32 21.36 12.41
CA THR A 45 11.00 22.19 13.43
C THR A 45 10.29 22.26 14.78
N SER A 46 8.97 22.03 14.82
CA SER A 46 8.22 21.95 16.09
C SER A 46 8.50 20.67 16.89
N TRP A 47 9.09 19.64 16.26
CA TRP A 47 9.34 18.32 16.86
C TRP A 47 10.58 18.38 17.76
N VAL A 48 10.46 19.09 18.88
CA VAL A 48 11.56 19.30 19.83
C VAL A 48 11.50 18.25 20.94
N PHE A 49 12.52 17.40 21.00
CA PHE A 49 12.66 16.37 22.04
C PHE A 49 13.63 16.84 23.14
N GLY A 50 13.11 17.14 24.33
CA GLY A 50 13.88 17.49 25.54
C GLY A 50 13.23 17.06 26.86
N ASN A 51 13.65 17.65 27.99
CA ASN A 51 13.22 17.26 29.34
C ASN A 51 11.71 17.46 29.65
N LYS A 52 10.95 18.14 28.77
CA LYS A 52 9.49 18.35 28.87
C LYS A 52 8.69 17.77 27.69
N THR A 53 9.23 16.76 26.99
CA THR A 53 8.59 16.21 25.78
C THR A 53 7.28 15.47 26.08
N ALA A 54 7.22 14.75 27.21
CA ALA A 54 6.01 14.08 27.66
C ALA A 54 4.97 15.15 28.07
N GLY A 55 3.87 15.23 27.34
CA GLY A 55 2.78 16.20 27.47
C GLY A 55 2.73 17.26 26.36
N TYR A 56 3.63 17.18 25.36
CA TYR A 56 3.73 18.21 24.31
C TYR A 56 3.76 17.65 22.89
N ILE A 57 3.84 16.33 22.69
CA ILE A 57 3.94 15.76 21.34
C ILE A 57 2.71 16.03 20.47
N CYS A 58 1.54 16.25 21.08
CA CYS A 58 0.30 16.57 20.39
C CYS A 58 0.28 17.99 19.80
N LYS A 59 1.28 18.80 20.14
CA LYS A 59 1.48 20.14 19.55
C LYS A 59 2.50 20.12 18.41
N PHE A 60 3.06 18.96 18.08
CA PHE A 60 3.95 18.84 16.94
C PHE A 60 3.15 18.99 15.64
N SER A 61 3.71 19.72 14.68
CA SER A 61 3.14 19.88 13.35
C SER A 61 2.82 18.52 12.75
N GLY A 62 1.57 18.35 12.30
CA GLY A 62 1.09 17.12 11.70
C GLY A 62 0.76 15.99 12.69
N VAL A 63 0.90 16.16 14.00
CA VAL A 63 0.54 15.14 15.00
C VAL A 63 -0.80 15.49 15.64
N THR A 64 -1.72 14.54 15.64
CA THR A 64 -2.98 14.61 16.41
C THR A 64 -3.00 13.48 17.42
N CYS A 65 -3.42 13.76 18.64
CA CYS A 65 -3.60 12.77 19.70
C CYS A 65 -5.07 12.43 19.92
N TRP A 66 -5.34 11.33 20.63
CA TRP A 66 -6.70 10.93 21.02
C TRP A 66 -7.38 11.95 21.96
N HIS A 67 -6.60 12.64 22.77
CA HIS A 67 -7.02 13.77 23.60
C HIS A 67 -5.85 14.76 23.71
N ASP A 68 -6.12 16.06 23.83
CA ASP A 68 -5.10 17.12 23.84
C ASP A 68 -4.11 17.01 25.01
N ASP A 69 -4.52 16.33 26.08
CA ASP A 69 -3.76 16.14 27.33
C ASP A 69 -3.08 14.75 27.43
N GLU A 70 -3.20 13.89 26.41
CA GLU A 70 -2.61 12.55 26.39
C GLU A 70 -1.48 12.45 25.37
N ASN A 71 -0.39 11.73 25.65
CA ASN A 71 0.67 11.49 24.67
C ASN A 71 0.39 10.25 23.81
N ARG A 72 -0.83 10.10 23.31
CA ARG A 72 -1.25 8.93 22.54
C ARG A 72 -1.56 9.35 21.12
N VAL A 73 -0.67 9.07 20.18
CA VAL A 73 -0.79 9.54 18.80
C VAL A 73 -1.93 8.81 18.10
N LEU A 74 -2.90 9.60 17.61
CA LEU A 74 -4.03 9.12 16.85
C LEU A 74 -3.73 9.15 15.34
N SER A 75 -3.13 10.25 14.87
CA SER A 75 -2.82 10.42 13.45
C SER A 75 -1.55 11.22 13.23
N ILE A 76 -0.81 10.87 12.17
CA ILE A 76 0.35 11.60 11.66
C ILE A 76 0.03 12.05 10.23
N LYS A 77 0.00 13.36 10.00
CA LYS A 77 -0.30 14.00 8.71
C LYS A 77 0.86 14.89 8.29
N LEU A 78 1.71 14.35 7.44
CA LEU A 78 2.93 14.97 6.95
C LEU A 78 2.93 15.14 5.43
N GLY A 79 1.74 15.18 4.80
CA GLY A 79 1.63 15.29 3.36
C GLY A 79 1.99 16.67 2.80
N GLY A 80 2.73 16.72 1.69
CA GLY A 80 2.94 17.97 0.93
C GLY A 80 4.09 18.88 1.40
N TYR A 81 5.05 18.38 2.18
CA TYR A 81 6.09 19.21 2.80
C TYR A 81 7.50 19.01 2.22
N GLY A 82 7.63 18.21 1.16
CA GLY A 82 8.91 17.91 0.53
C GLY A 82 9.85 17.09 1.43
N LEU A 83 9.28 16.29 2.33
CA LEU A 83 10.02 15.38 3.18
C LEU A 83 10.67 14.27 2.34
N GLU A 84 11.86 13.83 2.74
CA GLU A 84 12.60 12.79 2.04
C GLU A 84 13.01 11.65 2.99
N GLY A 85 13.51 10.57 2.41
CA GLY A 85 13.95 9.37 3.13
C GLY A 85 13.22 8.13 2.64
N GLU A 86 13.29 7.07 3.44
CA GLU A 86 12.51 5.84 3.22
C GLU A 86 11.28 5.81 4.13
N PHE A 87 10.48 4.75 4.06
CA PHE A 87 9.35 4.56 4.96
C PHE A 87 9.84 4.52 6.44
N PRO A 88 9.37 5.43 7.31
CA PRO A 88 9.94 5.57 8.64
C PRO A 88 9.49 4.44 9.58
N GLN A 89 10.39 3.50 9.86
CA GLN A 89 10.18 2.34 10.74
C GLN A 89 9.74 2.72 12.16
N GLY A 90 10.02 3.95 12.60
CA GLY A 90 9.61 4.46 13.91
C GLY A 90 8.11 4.36 14.18
N ILE A 91 7.29 4.36 13.12
CA ILE A 91 5.82 4.23 13.15
C ILE A 91 5.36 3.02 13.99
N LYS A 92 6.14 1.92 13.99
CA LYS A 92 5.83 0.71 14.77
C LYS A 92 5.61 0.97 16.27
N ASN A 93 6.19 2.04 16.82
CA ASN A 93 6.04 2.38 18.23
C ASN A 93 4.79 3.25 18.52
N CYS A 94 4.10 3.77 17.50
CA CYS A 94 2.84 4.49 17.64
C CYS A 94 1.67 3.48 17.65
N THR A 95 1.47 2.80 18.78
CA THR A 95 0.60 1.60 18.85
C THR A 95 -0.88 1.89 18.59
N ASP A 96 -1.33 3.12 18.84
CA ASP A 96 -2.73 3.55 18.67
C ASP A 96 -2.95 4.39 17.40
N LEU A 97 -1.98 4.38 16.47
CA LEU A 97 -2.05 5.13 15.23
C LEU A 97 -3.16 4.59 14.31
N THR A 98 -4.10 5.44 13.93
CA THR A 98 -5.22 5.07 13.06
C THR A 98 -5.14 5.68 11.67
N ALA A 99 -4.38 6.76 11.51
CA ALA A 99 -4.23 7.46 10.23
C ALA A 99 -2.80 7.92 10.00
N LEU A 100 -2.25 7.57 8.84
CA LEU A 100 -0.93 7.95 8.38
C LEU A 100 -1.05 8.55 6.98
N ASP A 101 -0.67 9.82 6.85
CA ASP A 101 -0.58 10.53 5.59
C ASP A 101 0.87 11.02 5.40
N LEU A 102 1.56 10.40 4.45
CA LEU A 102 2.91 10.78 3.98
C LEU A 102 2.86 11.25 2.52
N SER A 103 1.67 11.56 1.99
CA SER A 103 1.46 11.81 0.57
C SER A 103 2.18 13.07 0.06
N ARG A 104 2.40 13.18 -1.25
CA ARG A 104 2.94 14.40 -1.89
C ARG A 104 4.29 14.84 -1.29
N ASN A 105 5.19 13.89 -1.10
CA ASN A 105 6.54 14.12 -0.60
C ASN A 105 7.57 13.49 -1.56
N ASN A 106 8.81 13.40 -1.11
CA ASN A 106 9.94 12.81 -1.83
C ASN A 106 10.42 11.51 -1.14
N PHE A 107 9.53 10.78 -0.44
CA PHE A 107 9.90 9.49 0.12
C PHE A 107 10.19 8.48 -0.99
N SER A 108 11.17 7.61 -0.78
CA SER A 108 11.73 6.71 -1.78
C SER A 108 12.09 5.35 -1.18
N GLY A 109 12.72 4.48 -1.96
CA GLY A 109 13.07 3.12 -1.54
C GLY A 109 11.88 2.17 -1.59
N VAL A 110 12.02 0.99 -0.98
CA VAL A 110 10.99 -0.06 -0.97
C VAL A 110 10.15 0.02 0.29
N LEU A 111 8.89 -0.41 0.22
CA LEU A 111 8.10 -0.60 1.43
C LEU A 111 8.61 -1.81 2.22
N PRO A 112 8.60 -1.75 3.56
CA PRO A 112 8.97 -2.87 4.43
C PRO A 112 8.15 -4.11 4.14
N SER A 113 8.79 -5.28 4.02
CA SER A 113 8.10 -6.53 3.74
C SER A 113 7.10 -6.92 4.84
N ASP A 114 7.30 -6.43 6.07
CA ASP A 114 6.45 -6.63 7.24
C ASP A 114 5.59 -5.39 7.60
N ILE A 115 5.25 -4.56 6.60
CA ILE A 115 4.49 -3.29 6.75
C ILE A 115 3.27 -3.41 7.68
N ALA A 116 2.52 -4.51 7.62
CA ALA A 116 1.35 -4.68 8.49
C ALA A 116 1.70 -4.74 9.99
N SER A 117 2.92 -5.13 10.36
CA SER A 117 3.40 -5.08 11.75
C SER A 117 3.80 -3.67 12.20
N LEU A 118 4.08 -2.77 11.24
CA LEU A 118 4.38 -1.36 11.51
C LEU A 118 3.09 -0.55 11.67
N VAL A 119 2.06 -0.86 10.90
CA VAL A 119 0.78 -0.14 10.87
C VAL A 119 -0.44 -1.04 11.18
N PRO A 120 -0.45 -1.82 12.28
CA PRO A 120 -1.44 -2.87 12.50
C PRO A 120 -2.88 -2.35 12.71
N THR A 121 -3.02 -1.13 13.21
CA THR A 121 -4.29 -0.48 13.60
C THR A 121 -4.73 0.61 12.63
N VAL A 122 -3.97 0.86 11.57
CA VAL A 122 -4.22 1.95 10.63
C VAL A 122 -5.45 1.67 9.77
N THR A 123 -6.30 2.69 9.68
CA THR A 123 -7.53 2.73 8.88
C THR A 123 -7.37 3.62 7.63
N PHE A 124 -6.47 4.60 7.68
CA PHE A 124 -6.18 5.50 6.58
C PHE A 124 -4.68 5.50 6.32
N LEU A 125 -4.26 5.00 5.16
CA LEU A 125 -2.87 4.99 4.72
C LEU A 125 -2.77 5.69 3.36
N ASP A 126 -2.16 6.88 3.35
CA ASP A 126 -1.88 7.61 2.11
C ASP A 126 -0.38 7.80 1.93
N LEU A 127 0.16 7.12 0.91
CA LEU A 127 1.55 7.18 0.47
C LEU A 127 1.65 7.72 -0.96
N SER A 128 0.56 8.26 -1.49
CA SER A 128 0.47 8.71 -2.89
C SER A 128 1.41 9.87 -3.19
N TYR A 129 1.76 10.07 -4.47
CA TYR A 129 2.66 11.14 -4.92
C TYR A 129 4.00 11.14 -4.17
N ASN A 130 4.71 10.02 -4.24
CA ASN A 130 6.07 9.84 -3.71
C ASN A 130 6.92 9.12 -4.78
N GLN A 131 8.08 8.59 -4.37
CA GLN A 131 9.01 7.85 -5.19
C GLN A 131 9.24 6.43 -4.65
N PHE A 132 8.26 5.86 -3.93
CA PHE A 132 8.34 4.48 -3.45
C PHE A 132 8.42 3.51 -4.64
N SER A 133 9.22 2.46 -4.50
CA SER A 133 9.58 1.53 -5.57
C SER A 133 9.52 0.07 -5.12
N GLY A 134 9.73 -0.85 -6.05
CA GLY A 134 9.64 -2.29 -5.78
C GLY A 134 8.19 -2.78 -5.67
N GLU A 135 8.01 -3.98 -5.14
CA GLU A 135 6.68 -4.59 -5.02
C GLU A 135 5.89 -4.05 -3.82
N ILE A 136 4.56 -4.02 -3.96
CA ILE A 136 3.67 -3.79 -2.82
C ILE A 136 3.76 -5.02 -1.90
N PRO A 137 4.13 -4.87 -0.61
CA PRO A 137 4.36 -6.01 0.26
C PRO A 137 3.14 -6.92 0.39
N ALA A 138 3.33 -8.23 0.23
CA ALA A 138 2.28 -9.23 0.43
C ALA A 138 1.71 -9.27 1.85
N SER A 139 2.39 -8.63 2.83
CA SER A 139 1.85 -8.48 4.19
C SER A 139 0.87 -7.32 4.32
N LEU A 140 0.83 -6.34 3.41
CA LEU A 140 -0.05 -5.17 3.50
C LEU A 140 -1.54 -5.52 3.69
N PRO A 141 -2.09 -6.56 3.03
CA PRO A 141 -3.46 -7.02 3.27
C PRO A 141 -3.74 -7.50 4.71
N ASN A 142 -2.71 -7.73 5.53
CA ASN A 142 -2.88 -8.08 6.94
C ASN A 142 -3.23 -6.87 7.83
N THR A 143 -3.15 -5.63 7.31
CA THR A 143 -3.72 -4.45 7.99
C THR A 143 -5.23 -4.42 7.80
N THR A 144 -5.92 -5.34 8.48
CA THR A 144 -7.36 -5.64 8.28
C THR A 144 -8.32 -4.49 8.60
N PHE A 145 -7.83 -3.41 9.22
CA PHE A 145 -8.60 -2.22 9.56
C PHE A 145 -8.61 -1.14 8.47
N LEU A 146 -7.89 -1.33 7.36
CA LEU A 146 -7.81 -0.34 6.27
C LEU A 146 -9.17 -0.04 5.65
N ASN A 147 -9.51 1.25 5.67
CA ASN A 147 -10.64 1.84 4.96
C ASN A 147 -10.18 2.63 3.74
N THR A 148 -8.98 3.23 3.81
CA THR A 148 -8.41 4.02 2.72
C THR A 148 -6.97 3.62 2.49
N LEU A 149 -6.64 3.26 1.24
CA LEU A 149 -5.29 2.93 0.80
C LEU A 149 -4.98 3.67 -0.51
N MET A 150 -4.14 4.70 -0.43
CA MET A 150 -3.76 5.51 -1.58
C MET A 150 -2.26 5.30 -1.86
N LEU A 151 -1.94 4.70 -3.01
CA LEU A 151 -0.59 4.36 -3.45
C LEU A 151 -0.25 4.96 -4.82
N GLN A 152 -1.17 5.71 -5.42
CA GLN A 152 -1.04 6.24 -6.76
C GLN A 152 0.12 7.24 -6.90
N HIS A 153 0.64 7.41 -8.11
CA HIS A 153 1.82 8.25 -8.39
C HIS A 153 3.03 7.84 -7.55
N ASN A 154 3.49 6.62 -7.75
CA ASN A 154 4.74 6.08 -7.21
C ASN A 154 5.46 5.29 -8.33
N GLN A 155 6.43 4.46 -7.95
CA GLN A 155 7.20 3.61 -8.86
C GLN A 155 7.04 2.13 -8.49
N PHE A 156 5.87 1.73 -7.96
CA PHE A 156 5.62 0.34 -7.59
C PHE A 156 5.60 -0.56 -8.83
N THR A 157 6.22 -1.72 -8.71
CA THR A 157 6.38 -2.73 -9.76
C THR A 157 5.76 -4.07 -9.34
N GLY A 158 5.73 -5.05 -10.26
CA GLY A 158 5.26 -6.40 -9.96
C GLY A 158 3.74 -6.50 -9.94
N GLN A 159 3.22 -7.54 -9.30
CA GLN A 159 1.78 -7.80 -9.22
C GLN A 159 1.16 -7.21 -7.95
N LEU A 160 -0.13 -6.87 -8.03
CA LEU A 160 -0.93 -6.58 -6.83
C LEU A 160 -1.08 -7.85 -5.99
N PRO A 161 -0.83 -7.82 -4.67
CA PRO A 161 -1.12 -8.93 -3.78
C PRO A 161 -2.60 -9.34 -3.90
N PRO A 162 -2.92 -10.59 -4.27
CA PRO A 162 -4.30 -11.03 -4.45
C PRO A 162 -5.16 -10.84 -3.20
N GLU A 163 -4.56 -10.93 -2.01
CA GLU A 163 -5.21 -10.76 -0.72
C GLU A 163 -5.70 -9.33 -0.48
N LEU A 164 -5.29 -8.32 -1.26
CA LEU A 164 -5.88 -6.97 -1.19
C LEU A 164 -7.40 -7.00 -1.38
N ALA A 165 -7.90 -7.92 -2.21
CA ALA A 165 -9.34 -8.12 -2.42
C ALA A 165 -10.08 -8.61 -1.16
N SER A 166 -9.37 -9.10 -0.14
CA SER A 166 -9.94 -9.57 1.12
C SER A 166 -10.18 -8.46 2.16
N LEU A 167 -9.69 -7.24 1.90
CA LEU A 167 -9.86 -6.08 2.79
C LEU A 167 -11.30 -5.57 2.78
N ARG A 168 -12.16 -6.18 3.60
CA ARG A 168 -13.62 -5.93 3.63
C ARG A 168 -14.04 -4.53 4.04
N ARG A 169 -13.14 -3.75 4.63
CA ARG A 169 -13.41 -2.38 5.11
C ARG A 169 -12.96 -1.32 4.13
N LEU A 170 -12.21 -1.71 3.10
CA LEU A 170 -11.65 -0.79 2.12
C LEU A 170 -12.79 -0.10 1.38
N ALA A 171 -12.81 1.22 1.43
CA ALA A 171 -13.84 2.10 0.87
C ALA A 171 -13.25 3.11 -0.13
N ALA A 172 -11.94 3.36 -0.07
CA ALA A 172 -11.20 4.14 -1.05
C ALA A 172 -9.85 3.48 -1.33
N PHE A 173 -9.51 3.33 -2.61
CA PHE A 173 -8.32 2.63 -3.07
C PHE A 173 -7.85 3.22 -4.37
N SER A 174 -6.54 3.45 -4.52
CA SER A 174 -5.95 3.80 -5.81
C SER A 174 -4.50 3.36 -5.89
N VAL A 175 -4.13 2.76 -7.01
CA VAL A 175 -2.77 2.35 -7.39
C VAL A 175 -2.38 2.90 -8.76
N ALA A 176 -3.14 3.86 -9.27
CA ALA A 176 -2.90 4.49 -10.56
C ALA A 176 -1.49 5.09 -10.65
N ASP A 177 -1.00 5.30 -11.88
CA ASP A 177 0.29 5.95 -12.11
C ASP A 177 1.45 5.24 -11.38
N ASN A 178 1.59 3.95 -11.65
CA ASN A 178 2.68 3.09 -11.18
C ASN A 178 3.18 2.22 -12.36
N GLN A 179 4.00 1.20 -12.08
CA GLN A 179 4.56 0.25 -13.05
C GLN A 179 4.07 -1.18 -12.74
N LEU A 180 2.83 -1.31 -12.26
CA LEU A 180 2.23 -2.58 -11.88
C LEU A 180 1.84 -3.40 -13.11
N THR A 181 1.83 -4.72 -12.93
CA THR A 181 1.61 -5.70 -13.99
C THR A 181 0.72 -6.85 -13.51
N GLY A 182 0.17 -7.63 -14.45
CA GLY A 182 -0.58 -8.83 -14.15
C GLY A 182 -2.06 -8.58 -13.85
N PRO A 183 -2.78 -9.62 -13.39
CA PRO A 183 -4.22 -9.55 -13.20
C PRO A 183 -4.59 -8.70 -11.98
N ILE A 184 -5.63 -7.88 -12.13
CA ILE A 184 -6.26 -7.14 -11.04
C ILE A 184 -6.99 -8.13 -10.11
N PRO A 185 -6.76 -8.08 -8.79
CA PRO A 185 -7.49 -8.88 -7.82
C PRO A 185 -8.99 -8.64 -7.90
N LYS A 186 -9.81 -9.68 -7.67
CA LYS A 186 -11.26 -9.58 -7.75
C LYS A 186 -11.84 -9.02 -6.46
N PHE A 187 -11.96 -7.69 -6.38
CA PHE A 187 -12.58 -7.00 -5.25
C PHE A 187 -14.09 -7.24 -5.17
N ASN A 188 -14.65 -7.19 -3.96
CA ASN A 188 -16.11 -7.23 -3.80
C ASN A 188 -16.72 -5.85 -4.11
N GLU A 189 -17.38 -5.74 -5.26
CA GLU A 189 -18.00 -4.50 -5.76
C GLU A 189 -19.20 -4.02 -4.92
N GLU A 190 -19.74 -4.84 -4.01
CA GLU A 190 -20.88 -4.41 -3.17
C GLU A 190 -20.53 -3.23 -2.26
N HIS A 191 -19.28 -3.14 -1.80
CA HIS A 191 -18.86 -2.20 -0.74
C HIS A 191 -17.80 -1.20 -1.19
N LEU A 192 -17.09 -1.49 -2.27
CA LEU A 192 -16.01 -0.66 -2.80
C LEU A 192 -16.25 -0.39 -4.28
N LYS A 193 -16.50 0.88 -4.62
CA LYS A 193 -16.63 1.33 -6.00
C LYS A 193 -15.23 1.54 -6.57
N ILE A 194 -14.59 0.46 -7.01
CA ILE A 194 -13.33 0.59 -7.77
C ILE A 194 -13.66 0.85 -9.23
N GLY A 195 -13.05 1.90 -9.79
CA GLY A 195 -13.16 2.26 -11.19
C GLY A 195 -11.88 2.00 -11.98
N VAL A 196 -11.97 2.24 -13.29
CA VAL A 196 -10.83 2.26 -14.22
C VAL A 196 -9.76 3.25 -13.73
N ASP A 197 -10.19 4.40 -13.20
CA ASP A 197 -9.30 5.47 -12.72
C ASP A 197 -8.39 5.02 -11.57
N ASP A 198 -8.81 4.05 -10.75
CA ASP A 198 -8.02 3.57 -9.61
C ASP A 198 -6.81 2.72 -10.03
N PHE A 199 -6.80 2.26 -11.29
CA PHE A 199 -5.73 1.43 -11.88
C PHE A 199 -5.05 2.10 -13.09
N ALA A 200 -5.50 3.30 -13.47
CA ALA A 200 -5.04 3.99 -14.67
C ALA A 200 -3.51 4.13 -14.72
N ASN A 201 -2.95 4.23 -15.92
CA ASN A 201 -1.51 4.44 -16.13
C ASN A 201 -0.61 3.34 -15.51
N ASN A 202 -1.10 2.10 -15.46
CA ASN A 202 -0.30 0.89 -15.24
C ASN A 202 -0.45 -0.02 -16.46
N GLU A 203 0.41 0.14 -17.46
CA GLU A 203 0.25 -0.52 -18.77
C GLU A 203 0.20 -2.05 -18.71
N GLY A 204 0.79 -2.67 -17.68
CA GLY A 204 0.81 -4.12 -17.52
C GLY A 204 -0.38 -4.70 -16.74
N LEU A 205 -1.26 -3.87 -16.16
CA LEU A 205 -2.43 -4.36 -15.43
C LEU A 205 -3.54 -4.77 -16.41
N CYS A 206 -4.23 -5.85 -16.07
CA CYS A 206 -5.34 -6.39 -16.86
C CYS A 206 -6.39 -7.06 -15.97
N GLY A 207 -7.57 -7.34 -16.51
CA GLY A 207 -8.73 -7.84 -15.77
C GLY A 207 -9.62 -6.72 -15.27
N GLN A 208 -10.88 -7.04 -14.94
CA GLN A 208 -11.88 -6.04 -14.54
C GLN A 208 -11.38 -5.20 -13.34
N PRO A 209 -11.54 -3.87 -13.38
CA PRO A 209 -12.36 -3.07 -14.32
C PRO A 209 -11.65 -2.68 -15.63
N MET A 210 -10.40 -3.08 -15.84
CA MET A 210 -9.63 -2.84 -17.07
C MET A 210 -9.96 -3.90 -18.15
N ASP A 211 -9.30 -3.79 -19.31
CA ASP A 211 -9.36 -4.78 -20.38
C ASP A 211 -8.92 -6.17 -19.89
N ALA A 212 -9.52 -7.21 -20.45
CA ALA A 212 -9.23 -8.59 -20.07
C ALA A 212 -7.75 -8.94 -20.31
N CYS A 213 -7.19 -9.77 -19.43
CA CYS A 213 -5.85 -10.30 -19.62
C CYS A 213 -5.78 -11.15 -20.89
N VAL A 214 -4.75 -10.93 -21.72
CA VAL A 214 -4.50 -11.75 -22.90
C VAL A 214 -3.93 -13.08 -22.43
N GLU A 215 -4.74 -14.14 -22.56
CA GLU A 215 -4.26 -15.52 -22.38
C GLU A 215 -3.25 -15.83 -23.51
N PRO A 216 -2.07 -16.41 -23.22
CA PRO A 216 -1.01 -16.65 -24.20
C PRO A 216 -1.42 -17.46 -25.44
N ASP A 217 -2.52 -18.22 -25.37
CA ASP A 217 -2.96 -19.12 -26.43
C ASP A 217 -3.68 -18.42 -27.60
N GLU A 218 -4.12 -17.16 -27.46
CA GLU A 218 -4.81 -16.42 -28.53
C GLU A 218 -3.85 -15.98 -29.65
N ASP A 219 -2.60 -15.63 -29.31
CA ASP A 219 -1.61 -15.20 -30.30
C ASP A 219 -1.15 -16.36 -31.20
N MET A 220 -0.95 -17.56 -30.63
CA MET A 220 -0.57 -18.74 -31.40
C MET A 220 -1.70 -19.19 -32.35
N ILE A 221 -2.97 -19.07 -31.93
CA ILE A 221 -4.11 -19.38 -32.80
C ILE A 221 -4.25 -18.36 -33.93
N ARG A 222 -3.99 -17.07 -33.67
CA ARG A 222 -4.10 -16.01 -34.68
C ARG A 222 -3.00 -16.11 -35.75
N PHE A 223 -1.75 -16.33 -35.33
CA PHE A 223 -0.64 -16.60 -36.25
C PHE A 223 -0.79 -17.94 -36.97
N GLY A 224 -1.25 -18.99 -36.27
CA GLY A 224 -1.52 -20.30 -36.86
C GLY A 224 -2.61 -20.26 -37.93
N LYS A 225 -3.70 -19.52 -37.71
CA LYS A 225 -4.77 -19.30 -38.69
C LYS A 225 -4.29 -18.50 -39.91
N MET A 226 -3.49 -17.45 -39.71
CA MET A 226 -2.89 -16.71 -40.83
C MET A 226 -1.91 -17.58 -41.65
N GLY A 227 -1.04 -18.34 -40.98
CA GLY A 227 -0.10 -19.25 -41.64
C GLY A 227 -0.80 -20.35 -42.45
N ALA A 228 -1.87 -20.95 -41.89
CA ALA A 228 -2.67 -21.96 -42.58
C ALA A 228 -3.41 -21.39 -43.81
N ALA A 229 -3.95 -20.17 -43.70
CA ALA A 229 -4.62 -19.50 -44.82
C ALA A 229 -3.65 -19.18 -45.97
N VAL A 230 -2.47 -18.64 -45.67
CA VAL A 230 -1.43 -18.35 -46.68
C VAL A 230 -0.94 -19.64 -47.33
N GLY A 231 -0.72 -20.70 -46.55
CA GLY A 231 -0.35 -22.01 -47.07
C GLY A 231 -1.41 -22.60 -48.00
N ALA A 232 -2.68 -22.55 -47.63
CA ALA A 232 -3.77 -23.07 -48.47
C ALA A 232 -3.88 -22.33 -49.82
N VAL A 233 -3.71 -21.01 -49.83
CA VAL A 233 -3.77 -20.18 -51.06
C VAL A 233 -2.61 -20.50 -52.01
N LEU A 234 -1.40 -20.72 -51.48
CA LEU A 234 -0.21 -20.99 -52.30
C LEU A 234 -0.15 -22.44 -52.82
N PHE A 235 -0.53 -23.41 -51.99
CA PHE A 235 -0.32 -24.83 -52.32
C PHE A 235 -1.53 -25.51 -52.96
N ALA A 236 -2.77 -25.01 -52.77
CA ALA A 236 -3.95 -25.59 -53.42
C ALA A 236 -3.89 -25.57 -54.96
N PRO A 237 -3.43 -24.50 -55.63
CA PRO A 237 -3.30 -24.48 -57.09
C PRO A 237 -2.24 -25.47 -57.59
N LEU A 238 -1.16 -25.66 -56.83
CA LEU A 238 -0.04 -26.52 -57.20
C LEU A 238 -0.40 -28.01 -57.10
N VAL A 239 -1.15 -28.38 -56.05
CA VAL A 239 -1.71 -29.73 -55.89
C VAL A 239 -2.78 -30.02 -56.95
N ALA A 240 -3.62 -29.05 -57.30
CA ALA A 240 -4.61 -29.20 -58.38
C ALA A 240 -3.93 -29.38 -59.75
N TYR A 241 -2.87 -28.63 -60.04
CA TYR A 241 -2.07 -28.76 -61.26
C TYR A 241 -1.40 -30.13 -61.37
N LEU A 242 -0.75 -30.60 -60.30
CA LEU A 242 -0.11 -31.93 -60.28
C LEU A 242 -1.11 -33.08 -60.46
N ARG A 243 -2.32 -32.97 -59.89
CA ARG A 243 -3.39 -33.97 -60.11
C ARG A 243 -3.89 -34.00 -61.55
N LEU A 244 -3.95 -32.86 -62.23
CA LEU A 244 -4.34 -32.79 -63.64
C LEU A 244 -3.27 -33.36 -64.58
N VAL A 245 -1.99 -33.25 -64.20
CA VAL A 245 -0.87 -33.81 -64.99
C VAL A 245 -0.78 -35.33 -64.84
N CYS A 246 -1.05 -35.90 -63.65
CA CYS A 246 -1.03 -37.35 -63.43
C CYS A 246 -2.18 -38.12 -64.09
N HIS A 247 -3.32 -37.47 -64.39
CA HIS A 247 -4.44 -38.12 -65.09
C HIS A 247 -4.29 -38.14 -66.62
N ARG A 248 -3.17 -37.64 -67.15
CA ARG A 248 -2.89 -37.56 -68.61
C ARG A 248 -1.83 -38.55 -69.10
N TRP A 249 -1.38 -39.47 -68.26
CA TRP A 249 -0.45 -40.55 -68.60
C TRP A 249 -1.04 -41.91 -68.22
#